data_AF-A0A7Y5KPJ8-F1
#
_entry.id   AF-A0A7Y5KPJ8-F1
#
_cell.length_a   1.000
_cell.length_b   1.000
_cell.length_c   1.000
_cell.angle_alpha   90.00
_cell.angle_beta   90.00
_cell.angle_gamma   90.00
#
_symmetry.space_group_name_H-M   'P 1'
#
loop_
_entity.id
_entity.type
_entity.pdbx_description
1 polymer ?
#
loop_
_entity_poly.entity_id
_entity_poly.type
_entity_poly.pdbx_seq_one_letter_code
_entity_poly.pdbx_strand_id
1 'polypeptide(L)'
;MPQQHPDPGVVAPAAPGRLGVPVQAPEAQTYLNGLREWVGQRRADLGEVDRAVLKLSPAEQVAITNDLTVALTFWKAVSDRLTLLETTFDGGRVGPVEAERLSTLIHGRLDSNTTEHLSLPSSGSLAVSLPEACRLLDSLTRTLQARASLAPGAAEATQRITLVRAGIERTRDQIPLVPAGAQRDDANEKLARLDRRMDDLVERARRGADVGGIIGPLEIDVATLERDLIVAAAERASAAHSRVRTQQQVEELDARAAAIRALERACLEAITPAPRLA
;
A
#
# COMPACT_ATOMS: atom_id res chain seq x y z
N MET A 1 -14.31 -17.57 -6.91
CA MET A 1 -13.41 -16.79 -6.05
C MET A 1 -13.94 -16.87 -4.63
N PRO A 2 -13.32 -17.65 -3.73
CA PRO A 2 -13.73 -17.64 -2.32
C PRO A 2 -13.38 -16.28 -1.75
N GLN A 3 -14.38 -15.56 -1.24
CA GLN A 3 -14.17 -14.34 -0.48
C GLN A 3 -13.42 -14.69 0.80
N GLN A 4 -12.12 -14.40 0.83
CA GLN A 4 -11.32 -14.45 2.05
C GLN A 4 -11.89 -13.40 2.99
N HIS A 5 -12.74 -13.83 3.92
CA HIS A 5 -13.05 -13.04 5.10
C HIS A 5 -11.72 -12.76 5.82
N PRO A 6 -11.49 -11.54 6.33
CA PRO A 6 -10.36 -11.28 7.20
C PRO A 6 -10.45 -12.26 8.37
N ASP A 7 -9.37 -13.00 8.59
CA ASP A 7 -9.24 -13.94 9.70
C ASP A 7 -9.69 -13.23 10.98
N PRO A 8 -10.69 -13.73 11.73
CA PRO A 8 -11.09 -13.09 12.97
C PRO A 8 -9.91 -13.23 13.93
N GLY A 9 -9.07 -12.19 13.98
CA GLY A 9 -7.83 -12.19 14.75
C GLY A 9 -8.06 -12.68 16.18
N VAL A 10 -7.04 -13.30 16.77
CA VAL A 10 -7.07 -13.99 18.08
C VAL A 10 -7.98 -13.25 19.06
N VAL A 11 -9.09 -13.89 19.46
CA VAL A 11 -10.08 -13.31 20.38
C VAL A 11 -9.65 -13.59 21.82
N ALA A 12 -10.00 -12.69 22.75
CA ALA A 12 -9.69 -12.89 24.16
C ALA A 12 -10.20 -14.26 24.66
N PRO A 13 -9.36 -15.06 25.35
CA PRO A 13 -9.76 -16.38 25.82
C PRO A 13 -10.87 -16.28 26.88
N ALA A 14 -11.74 -17.29 26.90
CA ALA A 14 -12.78 -17.38 27.92
C ALA A 14 -12.15 -17.62 29.30
N ALA A 15 -12.51 -16.77 30.27
CA ALA A 15 -11.99 -16.88 31.63
C ALA A 15 -12.53 -18.13 32.35
N PRO A 16 -11.67 -18.91 33.03
CA PRO A 16 -12.10 -20.08 33.77
C PRO A 16 -12.73 -19.71 35.11
N GLY A 17 -13.64 -20.57 35.58
CA GLY A 17 -14.25 -20.45 36.91
C GLY A 17 -15.05 -19.16 37.13
N ARG A 18 -15.12 -18.75 38.40
CA ARG A 18 -15.81 -17.54 38.88
C ARG A 18 -15.17 -17.06 40.17
N LEU A 19 -15.35 -15.78 40.51
CA LEU A 19 -14.79 -15.17 41.72
C LEU A 19 -15.07 -16.03 42.97
N GLY A 20 -14.02 -16.29 43.77
CA GLY A 20 -14.11 -17.06 45.01
C GLY A 20 -14.19 -18.59 44.82
N VAL A 21 -14.15 -19.09 43.59
CA VAL A 21 -14.00 -20.53 43.30
C VAL A 21 -12.58 -20.77 42.79
N PRO A 22 -11.79 -21.66 43.44
CA PRO A 22 -10.45 -22.01 42.99
C PRO A 22 -10.44 -22.52 41.55
N VAL A 23 -9.49 -22.02 40.75
CA VAL A 23 -9.34 -22.42 39.34
C VAL A 23 -8.57 -23.74 39.26
N GLN A 24 -9.02 -24.68 38.44
CA GLN A 24 -8.30 -25.93 38.24
C GLN A 24 -7.03 -25.70 37.41
N ALA A 25 -5.93 -26.34 37.78
CA ALA A 25 -4.64 -26.20 37.10
C ALA A 25 -4.68 -26.37 35.56
N PRO A 26 -5.36 -27.38 34.97
CA PRO A 26 -5.43 -27.52 33.51
C PRO A 26 -6.22 -26.39 32.83
N GLU A 27 -7.28 -25.89 33.48
CA GLU A 27 -8.07 -24.75 32.97
C GLU A 27 -7.24 -23.45 33.02
N ALA A 28 -6.51 -23.23 34.12
CA ALA A 28 -5.60 -22.11 34.27
C ALA A 28 -4.49 -22.13 33.21
N GLN A 29 -3.85 -23.29 32.98
CA GLN A 29 -2.81 -23.42 31.95
C GLN A 29 -3.33 -23.06 30.55
N THR A 30 -4.52 -23.56 30.19
CA THR A 30 -5.15 -23.29 28.90
C THR A 30 -5.46 -21.80 28.74
N TYR A 31 -6.05 -21.19 29.77
CA TYR A 31 -6.36 -19.77 29.79
C TYR A 31 -5.10 -18.89 29.67
N LEU A 32 -4.04 -19.18 30.43
CA LEU A 32 -2.80 -18.41 30.39
C LEU A 32 -2.08 -18.51 29.05
N ASN A 33 -2.10 -19.68 28.40
CA ASN A 33 -1.54 -19.84 27.07
C ASN A 33 -2.29 -18.97 26.05
N GLY A 34 -3.63 -19.05 26.03
CA GLY A 34 -4.45 -18.22 25.15
C GLY A 34 -4.31 -16.73 25.45
N LEU A 35 -4.18 -16.36 26.72
CA LEU A 35 -4.06 -14.96 27.12
C LEU A 35 -2.70 -14.39 26.72
N ARG A 36 -1.62 -15.17 26.81
CA ARG A 36 -0.29 -14.80 26.35
C ARG A 36 -0.27 -14.51 24.84
N GLU A 37 -0.84 -15.42 24.05
CA GLU A 37 -0.97 -15.24 22.60
C GLU A 37 -1.79 -13.99 22.27
N TRP A 38 -2.94 -13.83 22.92
CA TRP A 38 -3.81 -12.68 22.74
C TRP A 38 -3.13 -11.36 23.10
N VAL A 39 -2.42 -11.27 24.24
CA VAL A 39 -1.68 -10.05 24.65
C VAL A 39 -0.61 -9.69 23.62
N GLY A 40 0.12 -10.68 23.11
CA GLY A 40 1.11 -10.50 22.06
C GLY A 40 0.49 -9.97 20.77
N GLN A 41 -0.62 -10.58 20.31
CA GLN A 41 -1.33 -10.14 19.12
C GLN A 41 -1.88 -8.71 19.26
N ARG A 42 -2.51 -8.38 20.40
CA ARG A 42 -3.03 -7.02 20.63
C ARG A 42 -1.93 -5.96 20.64
N ARG A 43 -0.72 -6.30 21.10
CA ARG A 43 0.42 -5.38 21.01
C ARG A 43 0.81 -5.10 19.57
N ALA A 44 0.84 -6.14 18.73
CA ALA A 44 1.14 -6.02 17.31
C ALA A 44 0.07 -5.16 16.60
N ASP A 45 -1.21 -5.44 16.86
CA ASP A 45 -2.34 -4.71 16.27
C ASP A 45 -2.31 -3.21 16.64
N LEU A 46 -2.07 -2.87 17.91
CA LEU A 46 -1.94 -1.47 18.33
C LEU A 46 -0.70 -0.80 17.71
N GLY A 47 0.38 -1.54 17.49
CA GLY A 47 1.56 -1.06 16.77
C GLY A 47 1.32 -0.84 15.28
N GLU A 48 0.37 -1.55 14.67
CA GLU A 48 -0.11 -1.26 13.31
C GLU A 48 -0.95 0.02 13.27
N VAL A 49 -1.88 0.17 14.21
CA VAL A 49 -2.67 1.40 14.36
C VAL A 49 -1.77 2.60 14.56
N ASP A 50 -0.81 2.54 15.47
CA ASP A 50 0.14 3.64 15.74
C ASP A 50 0.90 4.06 14.47
N ARG A 51 1.45 3.09 13.73
CA ARG A 51 2.10 3.34 12.43
C ARG A 51 1.16 3.95 11.39
N ALA A 52 -0.13 3.59 11.40
CA ALA A 52 -1.13 4.17 10.51
C ALA A 52 -1.49 5.60 10.92
N VAL A 53 -1.61 5.88 12.23
CA VAL A 53 -1.88 7.22 12.78
C VAL A 53 -0.80 8.22 12.37
N LEU A 54 0.47 7.82 12.37
CA LEU A 54 1.59 8.68 11.93
C LEU A 54 1.46 9.17 10.47
N LYS A 55 0.65 8.50 9.64
CA LYS A 55 0.43 8.87 8.23
C LYS A 55 -0.72 9.85 8.04
N LEU A 56 -1.45 10.21 9.10
CA LEU A 56 -2.66 11.04 9.00
C LEU A 56 -2.33 12.53 9.11
N SER A 57 -3.31 13.39 8.82
CA SER A 57 -3.15 14.83 9.06
C SER A 57 -3.05 15.14 10.57
N PRO A 58 -2.40 16.24 10.99
CA PRO A 58 -2.25 16.57 12.41
C PRO A 58 -3.58 16.64 13.19
N ALA A 59 -4.67 17.09 12.56
CA ALA A 59 -5.98 17.15 13.19
C ALA A 59 -6.57 15.75 13.47
N GLU A 60 -6.42 14.82 12.52
CA GLU A 60 -6.90 13.44 12.65
C GLU A 60 -6.03 12.63 13.62
N GLN A 61 -4.71 12.90 13.64
CA GLN A 61 -3.79 12.32 14.61
C GLN A 61 -4.26 12.60 16.03
N VAL A 62 -4.51 13.86 16.39
CA VAL A 62 -4.99 14.24 17.73
C VAL A 62 -6.27 13.50 18.11
N ALA A 63 -7.20 13.32 17.16
CA ALA A 63 -8.47 12.64 17.40
C ALA A 63 -8.35 11.12 17.62
N ILE A 64 -7.29 10.46 17.12
CA ILE A 64 -7.08 9.02 17.29
C ILE A 64 -6.10 8.73 18.43
N THR A 65 -5.11 9.59 18.65
CA THR A 65 -4.06 9.43 19.68
C THR A 65 -4.63 9.30 21.08
N ASN A 66 -5.73 10.00 21.41
CA ASN A 66 -6.38 9.86 22.72
C ASN A 66 -6.90 8.43 22.95
N ASP A 67 -7.66 7.90 21.98
CA ASP A 67 -8.22 6.55 22.05
C ASP A 67 -7.13 5.47 22.00
N LEU A 68 -6.06 5.70 21.23
CA LEU A 68 -4.89 4.83 21.20
C LEU A 68 -4.16 4.80 22.55
N THR A 69 -4.05 5.95 23.22
CA THR A 69 -3.46 6.04 24.56
C THR A 69 -4.29 5.22 25.56
N VAL A 70 -5.62 5.32 25.51
CA VAL A 70 -6.52 4.50 26.33
C VAL A 70 -6.35 3.00 26.00
N ALA A 71 -6.26 2.62 24.74
CA ALA A 71 -6.05 1.21 24.37
C ALA A 71 -4.70 0.68 24.90
N LEU A 72 -3.63 1.49 24.84
CA LEU A 72 -2.31 1.13 25.37
C LEU A 72 -2.29 1.02 26.90
N THR A 73 -3.06 1.83 27.62
CA THR A 73 -3.17 1.69 29.08
C THR A 73 -3.91 0.41 29.47
N PHE A 74 -5.00 0.06 28.77
CA PHE A 74 -5.67 -1.24 28.93
C PHE A 74 -4.72 -2.41 28.63
N TRP A 75 -4.00 -2.35 27.51
CA TRP A 75 -3.05 -3.39 27.13
C TRP A 75 -1.98 -3.59 28.22
N LYS A 76 -1.40 -2.50 28.72
CA LYS A 76 -0.38 -2.56 29.78
C LYS A 76 -0.95 -3.19 31.05
N ALA A 77 -2.13 -2.76 31.50
CA ALA A 77 -2.78 -3.31 32.70
C ALA A 77 -3.04 -4.83 32.57
N VAL A 78 -3.46 -5.29 31.38
CA VAL A 78 -3.66 -6.72 31.11
C VAL A 78 -2.33 -7.47 31.06
N SER A 79 -1.30 -6.92 30.42
CA SER A 79 0.04 -7.52 30.35
C SER A 79 0.68 -7.66 31.74
N ASP A 80 0.56 -6.64 32.58
CA ASP A 80 1.06 -6.65 33.96
C ASP A 80 0.30 -7.70 34.79
N ARG A 81 -1.04 -7.79 34.62
CA ARG A 81 -1.87 -8.82 35.26
C ARG A 81 -1.53 -10.23 34.79
N LEU A 82 -1.28 -10.44 33.50
CA LEU A 82 -0.83 -11.73 32.96
C LEU A 82 0.49 -12.17 33.61
N THR A 83 1.45 -11.25 33.75
CA THR A 83 2.72 -11.52 34.43
C THR A 83 2.50 -11.99 35.87
N LEU A 84 1.61 -11.32 36.61
CA LEU A 84 1.27 -11.71 37.98
C LEU A 84 0.53 -13.05 38.06
N LEU A 85 -0.32 -13.37 37.09
CA LEU A 85 -0.98 -14.67 37.00
C LEU A 85 0.03 -15.80 36.72
N GLU A 86 0.97 -15.57 35.81
CA GLU A 86 2.00 -16.55 35.47
C GLU A 86 2.94 -16.83 36.64
N THR A 87 3.33 -15.81 37.41
CA THR A 87 4.13 -15.99 38.63
C THR A 87 3.35 -16.71 39.72
N THR A 88 2.05 -16.44 39.87
CA THR A 88 1.19 -17.12 40.85
C THR A 88 0.93 -18.58 40.46
N PHE A 89 0.89 -18.88 39.16
CA PHE A 89 0.62 -20.23 38.67
C PHE A 89 1.84 -21.17 38.77
N ASP A 90 3.06 -20.63 38.72
CA ASP A 90 4.33 -21.36 38.87
C ASP A 90 4.38 -22.70 38.11
N GLY A 91 3.97 -22.69 36.83
CA GLY A 91 3.97 -23.87 35.98
C GLY A 91 3.06 -25.02 36.43
N GLY A 92 2.03 -24.74 37.23
CA GLY A 92 1.05 -25.72 37.70
C GLY A 92 1.26 -26.18 39.14
N ARG A 93 2.28 -25.68 39.84
CA ARG A 93 2.54 -25.95 41.27
C ARG A 93 1.65 -25.11 42.18
N VAL A 94 0.36 -25.12 41.89
CA VAL A 94 -0.64 -24.26 42.53
C VAL A 94 -1.28 -25.00 43.70
N GLY A 95 -1.08 -24.51 44.91
CA GLY A 95 -1.82 -24.95 46.10
C GLY A 95 -3.23 -24.35 46.16
N PRO A 96 -4.04 -24.72 47.16
CA PRO A 96 -5.41 -24.21 47.29
C PRO A 96 -5.48 -22.69 47.46
N VAL A 97 -4.50 -22.09 48.15
CA VAL A 97 -4.41 -20.65 48.36
C VAL A 97 -4.07 -19.93 47.06
N GLU A 98 -3.10 -20.46 46.31
CA GLU A 98 -2.71 -19.90 45.01
C GLU A 98 -3.84 -20.04 43.99
N ALA A 99 -4.62 -21.13 44.03
CA ALA A 99 -5.76 -21.34 43.14
C ALA A 99 -6.90 -20.33 43.41
N GLU A 100 -7.15 -19.99 44.67
CA GLU A 100 -8.09 -18.94 45.07
C GLU A 100 -7.56 -17.53 44.71
N ARG A 101 -6.25 -17.32 44.85
CA ARG A 101 -5.58 -16.09 44.42
C ARG A 101 -5.66 -15.90 42.90
N LEU A 102 -5.48 -16.95 42.10
CA LEU A 102 -5.67 -16.92 40.65
C LEU A 102 -7.11 -16.53 40.28
N SER A 103 -8.11 -17.12 40.95
CA SER A 103 -9.52 -16.74 40.77
C SER A 103 -9.76 -15.25 41.05
N THR A 104 -9.17 -14.74 42.13
CA THR A 104 -9.24 -13.32 42.50
C THR A 104 -8.53 -12.42 41.48
N LEU A 105 -7.40 -12.84 40.94
CA LEU A 105 -6.66 -12.08 39.93
C LEU A 105 -7.36 -12.06 38.56
N ILE A 106 -8.09 -13.11 38.21
CA ILE A 106 -8.86 -13.17 36.95
C ILE A 106 -10.14 -12.34 37.08
N HIS A 107 -10.93 -12.55 38.13
CA HIS A 107 -12.27 -11.95 38.25
C HIS A 107 -12.30 -10.65 39.05
N GLY A 108 -11.23 -10.32 39.77
CA GLY A 108 -11.10 -9.08 40.53
C GLY A 108 -10.69 -7.88 39.68
N ARG A 109 -10.78 -6.70 40.29
CA ARG A 109 -10.53 -5.41 39.63
C ARG A 109 -9.08 -5.25 39.17
N LEU A 110 -8.88 -4.56 38.05
CA LEU A 110 -7.58 -4.14 37.55
C LEU A 110 -7.13 -2.84 38.24
N ASP A 111 -6.52 -2.98 39.43
CA ASP A 111 -5.81 -1.84 40.02
C ASP A 111 -4.44 -1.68 39.37
N SER A 112 -4.23 -0.53 38.73
CA SER A 112 -2.95 -0.09 38.14
C SER A 112 -1.92 0.30 39.20
N ASN A 113 -1.87 -0.38 40.35
CA ASN A 113 -0.92 -0.10 41.41
C ASN A 113 0.18 -1.17 41.45
N THR A 114 1.11 -1.07 40.51
CA THR A 114 2.40 -1.76 40.59
C THR A 114 3.51 -0.75 40.37
N THR A 115 3.63 0.21 41.30
CA THR A 115 4.89 0.76 41.85
C THR A 115 4.56 1.91 42.82
N GLU A 116 4.77 1.70 44.12
CA GLU A 116 4.63 2.76 45.16
C GLU A 116 5.70 3.87 45.07
N HIS A 117 6.62 3.81 44.10
CA HIS A 117 7.62 4.84 43.88
C HIS A 117 7.60 5.31 42.43
N LEU A 118 6.70 6.25 42.13
CA LEU A 118 6.81 7.31 41.10
C LEU A 118 5.40 7.88 40.88
N SER A 119 5.12 9.02 41.53
CA SER A 119 3.89 9.77 41.35
C SER A 119 3.82 10.39 39.94
N LEU A 120 3.40 9.61 38.95
CA LEU A 120 2.76 10.15 37.75
C LEU A 120 1.25 10.26 38.01
N PRO A 121 0.54 11.20 37.35
CA PRO A 121 -0.91 11.31 37.51
C PRO A 121 -1.55 9.95 37.19
N SER A 122 -2.25 9.39 38.18
CA SER A 122 -2.93 8.10 38.04
C SER A 122 -3.97 8.20 36.94
N SER A 123 -3.64 7.73 35.73
CA SER A 123 -4.67 7.34 34.78
C SER A 123 -5.48 6.24 35.46
N GLY A 124 -6.76 6.51 35.69
CA GLY A 124 -7.54 5.97 36.79
C GLY A 124 -7.53 4.45 36.95
N SER A 125 -7.69 3.99 38.20
CA SER A 125 -8.04 2.60 38.52
C SER A 125 -9.12 2.13 37.55
N LEU A 126 -8.77 1.18 36.69
CA LEU A 126 -9.70 0.59 35.75
C LEU A 126 -10.60 -0.32 36.57
N ALA A 127 -11.80 0.17 36.87
CA ALA A 127 -12.80 -0.49 37.72
C ALA A 127 -13.38 -1.81 37.14
N VAL A 128 -12.69 -2.43 36.18
CA VAL A 128 -13.14 -3.60 35.43
C VAL A 128 -12.28 -4.81 35.76
N SER A 129 -12.87 -5.99 35.56
CA SER A 129 -12.16 -7.27 35.66
C SER A 129 -11.24 -7.50 34.45
N LEU A 130 -10.32 -8.47 34.56
CA LEU A 130 -9.44 -8.84 33.45
C LEU A 130 -10.19 -9.25 32.17
N PRO A 131 -11.23 -10.11 32.22
CA PRO A 131 -11.99 -10.49 31.02
C PRO A 131 -12.74 -9.32 30.39
N GLU A 132 -13.24 -8.38 31.21
CA GLU A 132 -13.89 -7.17 30.71
C GLU A 132 -12.89 -6.23 30.02
N ALA A 133 -11.72 -6.03 30.63
CA ALA A 133 -10.65 -5.26 29.99
C ALA A 133 -10.21 -5.85 28.65
N CYS A 134 -10.15 -7.19 28.53
CA CYS A 134 -9.84 -7.84 27.27
C CYS A 134 -10.90 -7.56 26.20
N ARG A 135 -12.19 -7.68 26.54
CA ARG A 135 -13.30 -7.37 25.61
C ARG A 135 -13.32 -5.90 25.20
N LEU A 136 -13.07 -4.98 26.15
CA LEU A 136 -12.99 -3.55 25.87
C LEU A 136 -11.81 -3.26 24.94
N LEU A 137 -10.65 -3.87 25.17
CA LEU A 137 -9.49 -3.70 24.31
C LEU A 137 -9.74 -4.26 22.91
N ASP A 138 -10.39 -5.41 22.77
CA ASP A 138 -10.79 -5.96 21.46
C ASP A 138 -11.70 -4.98 20.69
N SER A 139 -12.69 -4.40 21.38
CA SER A 139 -13.60 -3.43 20.79
C SER A 139 -12.90 -2.12 20.40
N LEU A 140 -12.05 -1.58 21.27
CA LEU A 140 -11.27 -0.37 21.01
C LEU A 140 -10.30 -0.57 19.86
N THR A 141 -9.58 -1.69 19.84
CA THR A 141 -8.63 -2.02 18.77
C THR A 141 -9.33 -2.12 17.42
N ARG A 142 -10.49 -2.78 17.35
CA ARG A 142 -11.29 -2.85 16.10
C ARG A 142 -11.75 -1.46 15.64
N THR A 143 -12.19 -0.62 16.58
CA THR A 143 -12.64 0.75 16.27
C THR A 143 -11.49 1.61 15.77
N LEU A 144 -10.32 1.50 16.39
CA LEU A 144 -9.10 2.20 16.01
C LEU A 144 -8.60 1.75 14.62
N GLN A 145 -8.59 0.44 14.35
CA GLN A 145 -8.24 -0.10 13.04
C GLN A 145 -9.19 0.39 11.95
N ALA A 146 -10.50 0.38 12.20
CA ALA A 146 -11.50 0.89 11.26
C ALA A 146 -11.26 2.39 10.96
N ARG A 147 -11.07 3.21 12.00
CA ARG A 147 -10.79 4.65 11.84
C ARG A 147 -9.48 4.92 11.11
N ALA A 148 -8.42 4.19 11.43
CA ALA A 148 -7.12 4.32 10.76
C ALA A 148 -7.20 3.90 9.28
N SER A 149 -8.01 2.87 8.96
CA SER A 149 -8.20 2.41 7.58
C SER A 149 -9.01 3.36 6.70
N LEU A 150 -9.95 4.11 7.30
CA LEU A 150 -10.78 5.09 6.62
C LEU A 150 -10.09 6.44 6.41
N ALA A 151 -8.87 6.59 6.92
CA ALA A 151 -8.18 7.85 6.85
C ALA A 151 -7.66 8.15 5.42
N PRO A 152 -7.73 9.41 4.95
CA PRO A 152 -7.61 9.76 3.53
C PRO A 152 -6.30 9.29 2.85
N GLY A 153 -5.19 9.16 3.59
CA GLY A 153 -3.90 8.77 3.03
C GLY A 153 -3.83 7.33 2.49
N ALA A 154 -4.60 6.39 3.04
CA ALA A 154 -4.67 5.01 2.52
C ALA A 154 -5.47 4.92 1.21
N ALA A 155 -6.53 5.75 1.11
CA ALA A 155 -7.30 5.91 -0.13
C ALA A 155 -6.46 6.58 -1.23
N GLU A 156 -5.65 7.58 -0.87
CA GLU A 156 -4.75 8.27 -1.81
C GLU A 156 -3.70 7.33 -2.42
N ALA A 157 -3.00 6.54 -1.60
CA ALA A 157 -2.01 5.58 -2.10
C ALA A 157 -2.65 4.55 -3.05
N THR A 158 -3.84 4.06 -2.71
CA THR A 158 -4.58 3.10 -3.55
C THR A 158 -4.99 3.73 -4.90
N GLN A 159 -5.47 4.98 -4.88
CA GLN A 159 -5.80 5.73 -6.08
C GLN A 159 -4.56 5.96 -6.96
N ARG A 160 -3.44 6.37 -6.38
CA ARG A 160 -2.18 6.58 -7.09
C ARG A 160 -1.66 5.29 -7.72
N ILE A 161 -1.69 4.16 -7.01
CA ILE A 161 -1.34 2.84 -7.58
C ILE A 161 -2.21 2.52 -8.79
N THR A 162 -3.51 2.82 -8.70
CA THR A 162 -4.45 2.62 -9.82
C THR A 162 -4.08 3.47 -11.04
N LEU A 163 -3.71 4.74 -10.84
CA LEU A 163 -3.28 5.63 -11.93
C LEU A 163 -1.96 5.16 -12.57
N VAL A 164 -0.99 4.72 -11.78
CA VAL A 164 0.28 4.20 -12.30
C VAL A 164 0.04 2.91 -13.10
N ARG A 165 -0.81 2.00 -12.63
CA ARG A 165 -1.20 0.79 -13.39
C ARG A 165 -1.81 1.18 -14.73
N ALA A 166 -2.73 2.15 -14.75
CA ALA A 166 -3.32 2.63 -15.99
C ALA A 166 -2.27 3.22 -16.95
N GLY A 167 -1.24 3.93 -16.46
CA GLY A 167 -0.14 4.43 -17.28
C GLY A 167 0.76 3.33 -17.85
N ILE A 168 1.02 2.29 -17.07
CA ILE A 168 1.76 1.10 -17.53
C ILE A 168 0.99 0.40 -18.65
N GLU A 169 -0.34 0.23 -18.53
CA GLU A 169 -1.15 -0.35 -19.60
C GLU A 169 -1.12 0.50 -20.89
N ARG A 170 -1.28 1.82 -20.77
CA ARG A 170 -1.16 2.72 -21.95
C ARG A 170 0.21 2.61 -22.62
N THR A 171 1.27 2.51 -21.83
CA THR A 171 2.63 2.28 -22.35
C THR A 171 2.72 0.93 -23.07
N ARG A 172 2.17 -0.13 -22.47
CA ARG A 172 2.12 -1.48 -23.06
C ARG A 172 1.36 -1.49 -24.39
N ASP A 173 0.29 -0.71 -24.53
CA ASP A 173 -0.46 -0.56 -25.77
C ASP A 173 0.31 0.23 -26.85
N GLN A 174 1.17 1.18 -26.45
CA GLN A 174 1.95 1.99 -27.38
C GLN A 174 3.18 1.28 -27.95
N ILE A 175 3.85 0.43 -27.17
CA ILE A 175 5.09 -0.24 -27.61
C ILE A 175 4.91 -1.06 -28.90
N PRO A 176 3.81 -1.81 -29.11
CA PRO A 176 3.55 -2.51 -30.37
C PRO A 176 3.57 -1.62 -31.62
N LEU A 177 3.25 -0.32 -31.49
CA LEU A 177 3.26 0.67 -32.57
C LEU A 177 4.67 1.15 -32.92
N VAL A 178 5.68 0.83 -32.10
CA VAL A 178 7.08 1.13 -32.38
C VAL A 178 7.62 0.10 -33.40
N PRO A 179 8.26 0.54 -34.50
CA PRO A 179 8.92 -0.37 -35.43
C PRO A 179 9.94 -1.28 -34.71
N ALA A 180 10.09 -2.51 -35.20
CA ALA A 180 11.04 -3.45 -34.64
C ALA A 180 12.48 -2.90 -34.71
N GLY A 181 13.24 -3.09 -33.62
CA GLY A 181 14.61 -2.62 -33.47
C GLY A 181 14.92 -2.12 -32.06
N ALA A 182 16.13 -1.59 -31.88
CA ALA A 182 16.69 -1.26 -30.57
C ALA A 182 15.81 -0.34 -29.71
N GLN A 183 15.07 0.60 -30.31
CA GLN A 183 14.15 1.49 -29.58
C GLN A 183 12.97 0.73 -28.96
N ARG A 184 12.41 -0.24 -29.70
CA ARG A 184 11.31 -1.08 -29.19
C ARG A 184 11.83 -2.00 -28.09
N ASP A 185 13.04 -2.52 -28.24
CA ASP A 185 13.67 -3.41 -27.27
C ASP A 185 13.97 -2.66 -25.96
N ASP A 186 14.52 -1.45 -26.03
CA ASP A 186 14.73 -0.58 -24.86
C ASP A 186 13.42 -0.21 -24.15
N ALA A 187 12.36 0.12 -24.91
CA ALA A 187 11.05 0.40 -24.34
C ALA A 187 10.45 -0.82 -23.63
N ASN A 188 10.58 -2.02 -24.21
CA ASN A 188 10.16 -3.27 -23.57
C ASN A 188 10.93 -3.54 -22.28
N GLU A 189 12.24 -3.29 -22.27
CA GLU A 189 13.05 -3.49 -21.07
C GLU A 189 12.67 -2.51 -19.95
N LYS A 190 12.42 -1.24 -20.31
CA LYS A 190 11.90 -0.23 -19.38
C LYS A 190 10.54 -0.64 -18.82
N LEU A 191 9.60 -1.08 -19.67
CA LEU A 191 8.29 -1.57 -19.24
C LEU A 191 8.42 -2.75 -18.27
N ALA A 192 9.26 -3.73 -18.57
CA ALA A 192 9.49 -4.89 -17.68
C ALA A 192 10.15 -4.49 -16.34
N ARG A 193 10.92 -3.40 -16.29
CA ARG A 193 11.41 -2.83 -15.02
C ARG A 193 10.30 -2.13 -14.23
N LEU A 194 9.42 -1.40 -14.91
CA LEU A 194 8.28 -0.72 -14.29
C LEU A 194 7.27 -1.73 -13.72
N ASP A 195 6.97 -2.80 -14.44
CA ASP A 195 6.11 -3.89 -13.98
C ASP A 195 6.62 -4.52 -12.67
N ARG A 196 7.91 -4.91 -12.63
CA ARG A 196 8.52 -5.47 -11.41
C ARG A 196 8.46 -4.50 -10.23
N ARG A 197 8.67 -3.20 -10.47
CA ARG A 197 8.58 -2.17 -9.42
C ARG A 197 7.15 -1.95 -8.95
N MET A 198 6.18 -2.02 -9.85
CA MET A 198 4.76 -1.96 -9.52
C MET A 198 4.34 -3.17 -8.68
N ASP A 199 4.78 -4.37 -9.01
CA ASP A 199 4.49 -5.58 -8.23
C ASP A 199 5.07 -5.47 -6.81
N ASP A 200 6.33 -5.04 -6.66
CA ASP A 200 6.95 -4.80 -5.35
C ASP A 200 6.21 -3.70 -4.56
N LEU A 201 5.81 -2.60 -5.22
CA LEU A 201 5.03 -1.53 -4.62
C LEU A 201 3.69 -2.04 -4.07
N VAL A 202 2.98 -2.85 -4.85
CA VAL A 202 1.68 -3.43 -4.47
C VAL A 202 1.84 -4.40 -3.31
N GLU A 203 2.85 -5.28 -3.34
CA GLU A 203 3.11 -6.21 -2.24
C GLU A 203 3.56 -5.49 -0.95
N ARG A 204 4.30 -4.39 -1.06
CA ARG A 204 4.62 -3.53 0.09
C ARG A 204 3.38 -2.82 0.64
N ALA A 205 2.56 -2.24 -0.24
CA ALA A 205 1.32 -1.57 0.15
C ALA A 205 0.35 -2.55 0.83
N ARG A 206 0.23 -3.78 0.30
CA ARG A 206 -0.58 -4.86 0.89
C ARG A 206 -0.12 -5.26 2.29
N ARG A 207 1.19 -5.23 2.54
CA ARG A 207 1.80 -5.46 3.87
C ARG A 207 1.77 -4.22 4.79
N GLY A 208 1.15 -3.12 4.35
CA GLY A 208 1.04 -1.88 5.13
C GLY A 208 2.35 -1.07 5.24
N ALA A 209 3.37 -1.38 4.44
CA ALA A 209 4.61 -0.62 4.40
C ALA A 209 4.37 0.83 3.90
N ASP A 210 5.23 1.76 4.29
CA ASP A 210 5.22 3.10 3.69
C ASP A 210 5.73 3.02 2.25
N VAL A 211 4.90 3.45 1.31
CA VAL A 211 5.17 3.44 -0.13
C VAL A 211 5.20 4.84 -0.74
N GLY A 212 4.97 5.89 0.07
CA GLY A 212 4.87 7.27 -0.40
C GLY A 212 6.15 7.76 -1.10
N GLY A 213 7.31 7.36 -0.59
CA GLY A 213 8.61 7.68 -1.20
C GLY A 213 8.91 6.91 -2.50
N ILE A 214 8.24 5.78 -2.75
CA ILE A 214 8.52 4.90 -3.90
C ILE A 214 7.55 5.18 -5.05
N ILE A 215 6.30 5.52 -4.73
CA ILE A 215 5.24 5.72 -5.71
C ILE A 215 5.49 6.96 -6.59
N GLY A 216 6.00 8.07 -6.03
CA GLY A 216 6.30 9.29 -6.78
C GLY A 216 7.34 9.09 -7.90
N PRO A 217 8.52 8.50 -7.59
CA PRO A 217 9.49 8.14 -8.63
C PRO A 217 8.92 7.22 -9.71
N LEU A 218 8.08 6.23 -9.33
CA LEU A 218 7.46 5.33 -10.29
C LEU A 218 6.47 6.06 -11.21
N GLU A 219 5.65 6.97 -10.68
CA GLU A 219 4.76 7.84 -11.47
C GLU A 219 5.53 8.65 -12.50
N ILE A 220 6.65 9.25 -12.10
CA ILE A 220 7.51 10.05 -12.98
C ILE A 220 8.10 9.18 -14.10
N ASP A 221 8.60 7.99 -13.78
CA ASP A 221 9.20 7.10 -14.77
C ASP A 221 8.17 6.61 -15.80
N VAL A 222 6.96 6.26 -15.35
CA VAL A 222 5.85 5.87 -16.25
C VAL A 222 5.45 7.04 -17.14
N ALA A 223 5.25 8.23 -16.57
CA ALA A 223 4.85 9.42 -17.32
C ALA A 223 5.91 9.84 -18.34
N THR A 224 7.19 9.73 -17.97
CA THR A 224 8.32 10.01 -18.88
C THR A 224 8.32 9.04 -20.05
N LEU A 225 8.24 7.74 -19.79
CA LEU A 225 8.24 6.72 -20.84
C LEU A 225 7.03 6.87 -21.78
N GLU A 226 5.83 7.06 -21.22
CA GLU A 226 4.62 7.30 -22.00
C GLU A 226 4.77 8.53 -22.91
N ARG A 227 5.26 9.64 -22.37
CA ARG A 227 5.49 10.87 -23.14
C ARG A 227 6.50 10.66 -24.26
N ASP A 228 7.62 10.00 -23.99
CA ASP A 228 8.66 9.76 -24.98
C ASP A 228 8.14 8.91 -26.16
N LEU A 229 7.31 7.89 -25.87
CA LEU A 229 6.67 7.07 -26.90
C LEU A 229 5.68 7.89 -27.75
N ILE A 230 4.88 8.76 -27.12
CA ILE A 230 3.96 9.66 -27.84
C ILE A 230 4.73 10.63 -28.75
N VAL A 231 5.79 11.26 -28.24
CA VAL A 231 6.63 12.19 -29.01
C VAL A 231 7.27 11.47 -30.19
N ALA A 232 7.88 10.31 -29.97
CA ALA A 232 8.48 9.52 -31.04
C ALA A 232 7.44 9.08 -32.09
N ALA A 233 6.20 8.75 -31.68
CA ALA A 233 5.12 8.46 -32.60
C ALA A 233 4.75 9.67 -33.47
N ALA A 234 4.64 10.86 -32.87
CA ALA A 234 4.36 12.11 -33.58
C ALA A 234 5.48 12.47 -34.56
N GLU A 235 6.74 12.32 -34.18
CA GLU A 235 7.91 12.54 -35.04
C GLU A 235 7.90 11.61 -36.24
N ARG A 236 7.62 10.31 -36.04
CA ARG A 236 7.49 9.34 -37.14
C ARG A 236 6.37 9.71 -38.11
N ALA A 237 5.22 10.11 -37.60
CA ALA A 237 4.11 10.57 -38.43
C ALA A 237 4.53 11.79 -39.25
N SER A 238 5.16 12.79 -38.63
CA SER A 238 5.64 14.01 -39.32
C SER A 238 6.69 13.69 -40.40
N ALA A 239 7.62 12.78 -40.12
CA ALA A 239 8.62 12.32 -41.08
C ALA A 239 7.98 11.60 -42.26
N ALA A 240 6.97 10.77 -42.04
CA ALA A 240 6.22 10.10 -43.10
C ALA A 240 5.51 11.10 -44.03
N HIS A 241 4.81 12.10 -43.46
CA HIS A 241 4.17 13.16 -44.24
C HIS A 241 5.19 13.98 -45.04
N SER A 242 6.33 14.32 -44.42
CA SER A 242 7.41 15.05 -45.07
C SER A 242 7.96 14.28 -46.27
N ARG A 243 8.16 12.95 -46.13
CA ARG A 243 8.60 12.08 -47.24
C ARG A 243 7.61 12.08 -48.40
N VAL A 244 6.32 11.92 -48.12
CA VAL A 244 5.27 11.94 -49.16
C VAL A 244 5.28 13.27 -49.90
N ARG A 245 5.34 14.40 -49.17
CA ARG A 245 5.39 15.73 -49.77
C ARG A 245 6.64 15.92 -50.63
N THR A 246 7.81 15.50 -50.16
CA THR A 246 9.05 15.56 -50.95
C THR A 246 8.95 14.72 -52.20
N GLN A 247 8.39 13.51 -52.12
CA GLN A 247 8.19 12.65 -53.28
C GLN A 247 7.30 13.31 -54.34
N GLN A 248 6.18 13.91 -53.92
CA GLN A 248 5.28 14.65 -54.81
C GLN A 248 5.99 15.84 -55.49
N GLN A 249 6.82 16.57 -54.75
CA GLN A 249 7.59 17.69 -55.30
C GLN A 249 8.62 17.22 -56.34
N VAL A 250 9.29 16.08 -56.09
CA VAL A 250 10.23 15.49 -57.06
C VAL A 250 9.49 15.10 -58.33
N GLU A 251 8.35 14.42 -58.22
CA GLU A 251 7.53 14.02 -59.38
C GLU A 251 7.03 15.22 -60.18
N GLU A 252 6.60 16.29 -59.52
CA GLU A 252 6.18 17.54 -60.17
C GLU A 252 7.33 18.22 -60.92
N LEU A 253 8.52 18.26 -60.31
CA LEU A 253 9.72 18.84 -60.93
C LEU A 253 10.19 18.02 -62.13
N ASP A 254 10.13 16.69 -62.05
CA ASP A 254 10.46 15.79 -63.16
C ASP A 254 9.49 15.98 -64.33
N ALA A 255 8.19 16.09 -64.05
CA ALA A 255 7.18 16.37 -65.07
C ALA A 255 7.42 17.73 -65.76
N ARG A 256 7.76 18.76 -65.00
CA ARG A 256 8.12 20.08 -65.54
C ARG A 256 9.39 20.03 -66.39
N ALA A 257 10.42 19.34 -65.92
CA ALA A 257 11.66 19.16 -66.68
C ALA A 257 11.41 18.45 -68.01
N ALA A 258 10.57 17.40 -68.02
CA ALA A 258 10.18 16.71 -69.24
C ALA A 258 9.42 17.62 -70.22
N ALA A 259 8.50 18.45 -69.71
CA ALA A 259 7.76 19.42 -70.53
C ALA A 259 8.69 20.48 -71.16
N ILE A 260 9.64 21.01 -70.38
CA ILE A 260 10.63 21.98 -70.87
C ILE A 260 11.51 21.36 -71.97
N ARG A 261 12.01 20.14 -71.77
CA ARG A 261 12.79 19.41 -72.80
C ARG A 261 11.97 19.10 -74.06
N ALA A 262 10.66 18.87 -73.91
CA ALA A 262 9.78 18.69 -75.06
C ALA A 262 9.60 20.01 -75.84
N LEU A 263 9.40 21.13 -75.14
CA LEU A 263 9.32 22.45 -75.75
C LEU A 263 10.62 22.83 -76.47
N GLU A 264 11.78 22.61 -75.83
CA GLU A 264 13.09 22.83 -76.43
C GLU A 264 13.23 22.08 -77.77
N ARG A 265 12.91 20.78 -77.78
CA ARG A 265 12.94 19.98 -79.02
C ARG A 265 12.01 20.52 -80.09
N ALA A 266 10.77 20.88 -79.73
CA ALA A 266 9.80 21.44 -80.68
C ALA A 266 10.26 22.78 -81.26
N CYS A 267 10.85 23.65 -80.45
CA CYS A 267 11.43 24.92 -80.92
C CYS A 267 12.59 24.69 -81.89
N LEU A 268 13.48 23.72 -81.61
CA LEU A 268 14.60 23.37 -82.50
C LEU A 268 14.11 22.77 -83.83
N GLU A 269 13.10 21.90 -83.80
CA GLU A 269 12.48 21.33 -85.00
C GLU A 269 11.84 22.42 -85.87
N ALA A 270 11.15 23.40 -85.26
CA ALA A 270 10.48 24.47 -86.00
C ALA A 270 11.44 25.39 -86.79
N ILE A 271 12.70 25.49 -86.37
CA ILE A 271 13.73 26.32 -87.03
C ILE A 271 14.73 25.52 -87.86
N THR A 272 14.54 24.20 -88.00
CA THR A 272 15.47 23.30 -88.71
C THR A 272 14.79 22.66 -89.93
N PRO A 273 15.30 22.85 -91.16
CA PRO A 273 16.50 23.62 -91.51
C PRO A 273 16.29 25.12 -91.36
N ALA A 274 17.39 25.85 -91.15
CA ALA A 274 17.37 27.30 -90.94
C ALA A 274 16.56 28.01 -92.05
N PRO A 275 15.64 28.93 -91.69
CA PRO A 275 14.84 29.64 -92.66
C PRO A 275 15.76 30.45 -93.60
N ARG A 276 15.59 30.28 -94.91
CA ARG A 276 16.30 31.08 -95.91
C ARG A 276 15.62 32.42 -96.06
N LEU A 277 16.31 33.50 -95.72
CA LEU A 277 15.90 34.85 -96.06
C LEU A 277 15.99 35.02 -97.58
N ALA A 278 14.88 35.42 -98.20
CA ALA A 278 14.77 35.70 -99.64
C ALA A 278 15.30 37.11 -99.97
#